data_AF-A0A4V3S0D4-F1
#
_entry.id   AF-A0A4V3S0D4-F1
#
_cell.length_a   1.000
_cell.length_b   1.000
_cell.length_c   1.000
_cell.angle_alpha   90.00
_cell.angle_beta   90.00
_cell.angle_gamma   90.00
#
_symmetry.space_group_name_H-M   'P 1'
#
loop_
_entity.id
_entity.type
_entity.pdbx_description
1 polymer ?
#
loop_
_entity_poly.entity_id
_entity_poly.type
_entity_poly.pdbx_seq_one_letter_code
_entity_poly.pdbx_strand_id
1 'polypeptide(L)'
;MARSIKPTPANTDGNSVPHLIFEPLRGEKIFLLDAMEATNTSYGYKDYDNDGDDRTKSETRNKTGGNKQWWLRSADDEIAYAVGYVNSSGHISVETVYTSEPNPTFTVGVSPAFNLNLSSILFSSVISGTAGQTGAEYKLTLLDSSMNIAVEGDIGRSGDTITIPYIINGARAGSATQVSVLILDQEYSAGNTNGANVLAYEELNVDSFSASGTGTFVLPAELSGKVCGTDYFIYLVAEDVNGQKETDYASEPVAIDIQETKKITSVQVILDAPAAGQVFDTTAECSTEGVESVSAVWMDADTQSISGCAGITGRIP
;
A
#
# COMPACT_ATOMS: atom_id res chain seq x y z
N MET A 1 12.82 -12.84 9.23
CA MET A 1 13.58 -11.96 10.14
C MET A 1 14.58 -11.18 9.32
N ALA A 2 14.48 -9.86 9.29
CA ALA A 2 15.48 -9.00 8.65
C ALA A 2 16.85 -9.26 9.29
N ARG A 3 17.87 -9.47 8.46
CA ARG A 3 19.27 -9.59 8.87
C ARG A 3 20.02 -8.44 8.23
N SER A 4 20.76 -7.68 9.02
CA SER A 4 21.63 -6.63 8.49
C SER A 4 22.91 -7.25 7.95
N ILE A 5 23.18 -7.10 6.65
CA ILE A 5 24.43 -7.55 6.03
C ILE A 5 24.95 -6.43 5.14
N LYS A 6 26.15 -5.92 5.45
CA LYS A 6 26.87 -4.93 4.66
C LYS A 6 28.37 -5.22 4.77
N PRO A 7 28.92 -6.06 3.88
CA PRO A 7 30.28 -6.57 4.03
C PRO A 7 31.36 -5.56 3.61
N THR A 8 30.99 -4.57 2.79
CA THR A 8 31.89 -3.54 2.24
C THR A 8 31.15 -2.19 2.14
N PRO A 9 31.87 -1.07 2.03
CA PRO A 9 31.25 0.21 1.67
C PRO A 9 30.47 0.10 0.34
N ALA A 10 29.33 0.77 0.27
CA ALA A 10 28.56 0.92 -0.97
C ALA A 10 29.01 2.16 -1.74
N ASN A 11 28.84 2.17 -3.05
CA ASN A 11 29.11 3.34 -3.90
C ASN A 11 28.19 4.54 -3.61
N THR A 12 27.08 4.29 -2.90
CA THR A 12 26.13 5.30 -2.44
C THR A 12 26.44 5.82 -1.04
N ASP A 13 27.45 5.27 -0.34
CA ASP A 13 27.84 5.79 0.97
C ASP A 13 28.46 7.19 0.87
N GLY A 14 28.39 7.96 1.96
CA GLY A 14 28.98 9.29 2.03
C GLY A 14 30.52 9.28 2.09
N ASN A 15 31.10 10.48 2.16
CA ASN A 15 32.55 10.62 2.26
C ASN A 15 33.09 10.04 3.58
N SER A 16 34.29 9.46 3.52
CA SER A 16 34.99 9.02 4.74
C SER A 16 35.40 10.23 5.59
N VAL A 17 35.29 10.05 6.90
CA VAL A 17 35.78 11.00 7.89
C VAL A 17 37.18 10.55 8.32
N PRO A 18 38.17 11.47 8.42
CA PRO A 18 39.50 11.12 8.91
C PRO A 18 39.44 10.32 10.22
N HIS A 19 40.32 9.32 10.31
CA HIS A 19 40.48 8.41 11.45
C HIS A 19 39.34 7.42 11.72
N LEU A 20 38.23 7.49 10.98
CA LEU A 20 37.10 6.57 11.16
C LEU A 20 37.04 5.54 10.04
N ILE A 21 37.02 4.26 10.43
CA ILE A 21 36.94 3.14 9.50
C ILE A 21 35.52 2.58 9.36
N PHE A 22 35.21 2.08 8.16
CA PHE A 22 33.99 1.34 7.89
C PHE A 22 34.02 -0.03 8.60
N GLU A 23 32.94 -0.37 9.31
CA GLU A 23 32.81 -1.66 10.01
C GLU A 23 31.79 -2.61 9.34
N PRO A 24 32.14 -3.81 8.87
CA PRO A 24 31.16 -4.67 8.20
C PRO A 24 29.99 -5.11 9.10
N LEU A 25 28.76 -5.10 8.57
CA LEU A 25 27.60 -5.71 9.23
C LEU A 25 27.49 -7.19 8.81
N ARG A 26 27.43 -8.10 9.79
CA ARG A 26 27.47 -9.56 9.64
C ARG A 26 26.26 -10.28 10.23
N GLY A 27 25.17 -9.56 10.47
CA GLY A 27 23.91 -10.12 10.99
C GLY A 27 23.51 -9.56 12.36
N GLU A 28 24.02 -8.39 12.72
CA GLU A 28 23.67 -7.66 13.94
C GLU A 28 22.18 -7.29 13.95
N LYS A 29 21.61 -7.23 15.17
CA LYS A 29 20.18 -6.98 15.39
C LYS A 29 19.84 -5.50 15.63
N ILE A 30 20.85 -4.66 15.83
CA ILE A 30 20.73 -3.21 15.96
C ILE A 30 21.67 -2.61 14.91
N PHE A 31 21.12 -1.76 14.05
CA PHE A 31 21.87 -1.09 13.00
C PHE A 31 22.25 0.30 13.50
N LEU A 32 23.53 0.47 13.82
CA LEU A 32 24.13 1.78 14.07
C LEU A 32 24.78 2.23 12.77
N LEU A 33 24.65 3.52 12.46
CA LEU A 33 25.32 4.13 11.32
C LEU A 33 26.83 4.13 11.55
N ASP A 34 27.60 3.92 10.49
CA ASP A 34 29.00 4.36 10.44
C ASP A 34 29.11 5.84 10.05
N ALA A 35 30.32 6.39 10.11
CA ALA A 35 30.59 7.79 9.79
C ALA A 35 30.27 8.15 8.32
N MET A 36 30.52 7.25 7.36
CA MET A 36 30.17 7.41 5.94
C MET A 36 28.66 7.28 5.71
N GLU A 37 27.99 6.38 6.43
CA GLU A 37 26.52 6.30 6.40
C GLU A 37 25.86 7.54 7.03
N ALA A 38 26.46 8.09 8.08
CA ALA A 38 26.04 9.35 8.71
C ALA A 38 26.32 10.59 7.84
N THR A 39 27.04 10.44 6.73
CA THR A 39 27.22 11.48 5.71
C THR A 39 26.55 11.12 4.37
N ASN A 40 25.66 10.12 4.34
CA ASN A 40 24.97 9.75 3.12
C ASN A 40 23.77 10.66 2.84
N THR A 41 23.79 11.38 1.72
CA THR A 41 22.70 12.28 1.32
C THR A 41 21.40 11.58 0.99
N SER A 42 21.45 10.32 0.56
CA SER A 42 20.26 9.50 0.33
C SER A 42 19.56 9.11 1.64
N TYR A 43 20.25 9.19 2.79
CA TYR A 43 19.66 9.00 4.11
C TYR A 43 19.17 10.32 4.74
N GLY A 44 19.21 11.42 3.98
CA GLY A 44 18.81 12.76 4.44
C GLY A 44 19.90 13.50 5.23
N TYR A 45 21.13 12.98 5.27
CA TYR A 45 22.27 13.66 5.86
C TYR A 45 23.00 14.55 4.85
N LYS A 46 23.95 15.36 5.31
CA LYS A 46 24.88 16.09 4.44
C LYS A 46 26.12 15.24 4.19
N ASP A 47 26.72 15.37 3.02
CA ASP A 47 27.93 14.65 2.56
C ASP A 47 29.26 15.17 3.12
N TYR A 48 29.20 16.03 4.13
CA TYR A 48 30.35 16.62 4.79
C TYR A 48 30.08 16.87 6.27
N ASP A 49 31.14 16.81 7.06
CA ASP A 49 31.08 16.97 8.51
C ASP A 49 31.41 18.39 9.01
N ASN A 50 32.24 19.12 8.25
CA ASN A 50 32.57 20.51 8.51
C ASN A 50 33.19 21.17 7.27
N ASP A 51 32.79 22.40 7.00
CA ASP A 51 33.54 23.32 6.14
C ASP A 51 33.65 24.61 6.94
N GLY A 52 34.83 24.79 7.52
CA GLY A 52 35.12 25.60 8.71
C GLY A 52 34.24 26.83 8.91
N ASP A 53 33.74 26.94 10.15
CA ASP A 53 33.10 28.11 10.78
C ASP A 53 31.57 28.23 10.70
N ASP A 54 30.86 27.36 9.98
CA ASP A 54 29.39 27.40 9.94
C ASP A 54 28.73 26.21 10.65
N ARG A 55 28.30 26.44 11.89
CA ARG A 55 27.62 25.47 12.77
C ARG A 55 26.21 25.07 12.30
N THR A 56 25.66 25.73 11.27
CA THR A 56 24.35 25.39 10.69
C THR A 56 24.43 24.23 9.69
N LYS A 57 25.65 23.83 9.30
CA LYS A 57 25.90 22.85 8.25
C LYS A 57 25.73 21.37 8.67
N SER A 58 25.77 21.05 9.97
CA SER A 58 25.62 19.68 10.51
C SER A 58 24.22 19.37 11.07
N GLU A 59 23.26 20.28 10.88
CA GLU A 59 21.93 20.22 11.50
C GLU A 59 21.13 18.96 11.14
N THR A 60 21.38 18.35 9.99
CA THR A 60 20.67 17.12 9.55
C THR A 60 20.92 15.92 10.47
N ARG A 61 21.99 15.95 11.28
CA ARG A 61 22.34 14.90 12.25
C ARG A 61 21.92 15.22 13.68
N ASN A 62 21.37 16.42 13.92
CA ASN A 62 20.90 16.83 15.24
C ASN A 62 19.71 15.98 15.67
N LYS A 63 19.76 15.46 16.90
CA LYS A 63 18.64 14.77 17.53
C LYS A 63 18.01 15.67 18.59
N THR A 64 16.68 15.62 18.68
CA THR A 64 15.90 16.29 19.71
C THR A 64 15.64 15.33 20.88
N GLY A 65 15.66 15.82 22.13
CA GLY A 65 15.41 14.99 23.33
C GLY A 65 16.51 15.11 24.39
N GLY A 66 16.48 14.21 25.38
CA GLY A 66 17.35 14.25 26.56
C GLY A 66 18.84 14.00 26.27
N ASN A 67 19.16 13.09 25.33
CA ASN A 67 20.51 12.86 24.84
C ASN A 67 20.58 13.23 23.36
N LYS A 68 21.35 14.28 23.04
CA LYS A 68 21.53 14.77 21.67
C LYS A 68 22.71 14.11 20.95
N GLN A 69 23.57 13.44 21.72
CA GLN A 69 24.74 12.73 21.22
C GLN A 69 24.38 11.27 20.94
N TRP A 70 24.93 10.67 19.90
CA TRP A 70 24.67 9.27 19.56
C TRP A 70 25.87 8.56 18.94
N TRP A 71 26.03 7.27 19.27
CA TRP A 71 27.18 6.46 18.85
C TRP A 71 27.10 6.08 17.37
N LEU A 72 28.27 6.07 16.72
CA LEU A 72 28.51 5.40 15.46
C LEU A 72 29.21 4.06 15.72
N ARG A 73 29.14 3.15 14.74
CA ARG A 73 29.90 1.88 14.79
C ARG A 73 31.32 1.98 14.27
N SER A 74 31.73 3.12 13.71
CA SER A 74 33.10 3.32 13.22
C SER A 74 34.08 3.35 14.38
N ALA A 75 35.11 2.49 14.33
CA ALA A 75 36.25 2.57 15.23
C ALA A 75 37.23 3.65 14.75
N ASP A 76 38.01 4.18 15.69
CA ASP A 76 39.16 5.01 15.39
C ASP A 76 40.36 4.16 14.93
N ASP A 77 41.11 4.61 13.92
CA ASP A 77 42.23 3.87 13.34
C ASP A 77 43.57 4.06 14.10
N GLU A 78 43.66 5.08 14.97
CA GLU A 78 44.85 5.40 15.76
C GLU A 78 44.70 5.00 17.24
N ILE A 79 43.48 5.06 17.78
CA ILE A 79 43.16 4.86 19.19
C ILE A 79 42.27 3.62 19.35
N ALA A 80 42.88 2.51 19.77
CA ALA A 80 42.26 1.19 19.85
C ALA A 80 40.99 1.07 20.74
N TYR A 81 40.71 2.08 21.57
CA TYR A 81 39.55 2.13 22.47
C TYR A 81 38.67 3.36 22.20
N ALA A 82 38.72 3.92 20.99
CA ALA A 82 37.88 5.03 20.60
C ALA A 82 36.95 4.67 19.44
N VAL A 83 35.77 5.28 19.44
CA VAL A 83 34.74 5.08 18.43
C VAL A 83 34.16 6.44 18.02
N GLY A 84 33.64 6.50 16.79
CA GLY A 84 32.94 7.65 16.28
C GLY A 84 31.63 7.88 17.03
N TYR A 85 31.25 9.14 17.20
CA TYR A 85 29.94 9.54 17.68
C TYR A 85 29.54 10.86 17.03
N VAL A 86 28.26 11.16 17.06
CA VAL A 86 27.73 12.47 16.67
C VAL A 86 27.47 13.29 17.92
N ASN A 87 28.03 14.50 17.97
CA ASN A 87 27.90 15.41 19.10
C ASN A 87 26.56 16.17 19.10
N SER A 88 26.30 16.97 20.15
CA SER A 88 25.03 17.69 20.33
C SER A 88 24.77 18.80 19.30
N SER A 89 25.79 19.17 18.51
CA SER A 89 25.71 20.09 17.38
C SER A 89 25.71 19.35 16.03
N GLY A 90 25.61 18.02 16.05
CA GLY A 90 25.47 17.20 14.86
C GLY A 90 26.79 16.86 14.18
N HIS A 91 27.95 17.27 14.71
CA HIS A 91 29.27 16.92 14.12
C HIS A 91 29.69 15.51 14.49
N ILE A 92 30.43 14.86 13.60
CA ILE A 92 31.11 13.60 13.87
C ILE A 92 32.40 13.91 14.63
N SER A 93 32.65 13.15 15.68
CA SER A 93 33.87 13.22 16.47
C SER A 93 34.22 11.82 16.93
N VAL A 94 35.42 11.67 17.44
CA VAL A 94 35.88 10.44 18.09
C VAL A 94 35.73 10.63 19.60
N GLU A 95 35.35 9.56 20.30
CA GLU A 95 35.40 9.50 21.76
C GLU A 95 35.95 8.16 22.24
N THR A 96 36.73 8.23 23.31
CA THR A 96 37.27 7.08 24.03
C THR A 96 36.21 6.36 24.85
N VAL A 97 36.07 5.06 24.63
CA VAL A 97 35.19 4.16 25.38
C VAL A 97 35.97 3.58 26.55
N TYR A 98 36.13 4.36 27.63
CA TYR A 98 36.77 3.86 28.85
C TYR A 98 35.91 2.77 29.51
N THR A 99 36.52 1.61 29.78
CA THR A 99 35.85 0.47 30.43
C THR A 99 35.80 0.58 31.96
N SER A 100 36.51 1.55 32.56
CA SER A 100 36.78 1.50 34.01
C SER A 100 35.92 2.40 34.89
N GLU A 101 35.32 3.48 34.41
CA GLU A 101 34.25 4.20 35.16
C GLU A 101 33.29 4.91 34.19
N PRO A 102 31.96 4.77 34.35
CA PRO A 102 31.00 5.51 33.55
C PRO A 102 31.18 7.00 33.84
N ASN A 103 31.60 7.79 32.84
CA ASN A 103 31.60 9.24 32.96
C ASN A 103 30.12 9.69 33.13
N PRO A 104 29.70 10.13 34.33
CA PRO A 104 28.30 10.39 34.63
C PRO A 104 27.75 11.60 33.87
N THR A 105 28.64 12.39 33.23
CA THR A 105 28.28 13.56 32.42
C THR A 105 28.24 13.25 30.93
N PHE A 106 28.73 12.09 30.49
CA PHE A 106 28.83 11.72 29.09
C PHE A 106 27.83 10.60 28.77
N THR A 107 26.61 11.01 28.45
CA THR A 107 25.55 10.09 28.03
C THR A 107 25.37 10.16 26.52
N VAL A 108 25.70 9.08 25.83
CA VAL A 108 25.58 8.99 24.38
C VAL A 108 24.54 7.93 24.05
N GLY A 109 23.54 8.32 23.28
CA GLY A 109 22.46 7.44 22.83
C GLY A 109 22.86 6.60 21.63
N VAL A 110 21.86 5.98 21.02
CA VAL A 110 21.99 5.28 19.74
C VAL A 110 20.98 5.88 18.77
N SER A 111 21.39 6.13 17.53
CA SER A 111 20.47 6.46 16.44
C SER A 111 20.34 5.23 15.56
N PRO A 112 19.34 4.36 15.79
CA PRO A 112 19.13 3.24 14.90
C PRO A 112 18.80 3.76 13.49
N ALA A 113 19.38 3.15 12.48
CA ALA A 113 18.94 3.32 11.10
C ALA A 113 18.36 2.00 10.59
N PHE A 114 17.39 2.07 9.68
CA PHE A 114 16.73 0.89 9.16
C PHE A 114 17.06 0.77 7.67
N ASN A 115 17.72 -0.32 7.28
CA ASN A 115 17.87 -0.68 5.88
C ASN A 115 16.58 -1.37 5.40
N LEU A 116 15.56 -0.57 5.11
CA LEU A 116 14.28 -1.07 4.64
C LEU A 116 14.40 -1.44 3.16
N ASN A 117 14.04 -2.68 2.83
CA ASN A 117 13.81 -3.05 1.44
C ASN A 117 12.49 -2.41 0.99
N LEU A 118 12.57 -1.40 0.11
CA LEU A 118 11.39 -0.69 -0.39
C LEU A 118 10.40 -1.64 -1.10
N SER A 119 10.88 -2.73 -1.69
CA SER A 119 10.01 -3.75 -2.31
C SER A 119 9.20 -4.55 -1.28
N SER A 120 9.55 -4.45 0.01
CA SER A 120 8.81 -5.05 1.11
C SER A 120 7.83 -4.09 1.76
N ILE A 121 7.72 -2.85 1.29
CA ILE A 121 6.73 -1.86 1.76
C ILE A 121 5.58 -1.85 0.77
N LEU A 122 4.36 -2.11 1.23
CA LEU A 122 3.15 -2.05 0.40
C LEU A 122 2.60 -0.63 0.34
N PHE A 123 2.47 0.02 1.49
CA PHE A 123 2.07 1.43 1.57
C PHE A 123 2.56 2.07 2.87
N SER A 124 2.57 3.40 2.87
CA SER A 124 2.89 4.24 4.03
C SER A 124 1.67 5.10 4.39
N SER A 125 1.27 5.06 5.65
CA SER A 125 0.12 5.80 6.17
C SER A 125 0.58 6.89 7.12
N VAL A 126 0.00 8.09 7.01
CA VAL A 126 0.26 9.17 7.96
C VAL A 126 -0.48 8.88 9.27
N ILE A 127 0.25 8.85 10.38
CA ILE A 127 -0.35 8.68 11.72
C ILE A 127 -0.48 10.00 12.47
N SER A 128 0.35 11.01 12.14
CA SER A 128 0.21 12.38 12.64
C SER A 128 0.93 13.38 11.72
N GLY A 129 0.49 14.64 11.74
CA GLY A 129 1.04 15.70 10.88
C GLY A 129 0.45 15.70 9.46
N THR A 130 1.18 16.28 8.51
CA THR A 130 0.75 16.42 7.11
C THR A 130 1.70 15.68 6.20
N ALA A 131 1.18 14.82 5.32
CA ALA A 131 2.00 14.05 4.38
C ALA A 131 3.00 14.96 3.63
N GLY A 132 4.26 14.57 3.60
CA GLY A 132 5.36 15.24 2.91
C GLY A 132 5.98 16.39 3.68
N GLN A 133 5.47 16.73 4.88
CA GLN A 133 5.98 17.82 5.69
C GLN A 133 6.90 17.31 6.81
N THR A 134 7.90 18.12 7.17
CA THR A 134 8.78 17.85 8.31
C THR A 134 7.97 17.68 9.58
N GLY A 135 8.24 16.61 10.34
CA GLY A 135 7.54 16.30 11.58
C GLY A 135 6.28 15.45 11.39
N ALA A 136 5.91 15.09 10.16
CA ALA A 136 4.91 14.05 9.92
C ALA A 136 5.42 12.70 10.40
N GLU A 137 4.57 11.98 11.13
CA GLU A 137 4.84 10.61 11.55
C GLU A 137 4.14 9.65 10.60
N TYR A 138 4.87 8.61 10.19
CA TYR A 138 4.37 7.59 9.28
C TYR A 138 4.41 6.22 9.93
N LYS A 139 3.46 5.40 9.53
CA LYS A 139 3.44 3.96 9.77
C LYS A 139 3.57 3.24 8.43
N LEU A 140 4.36 2.18 8.41
CA LEU A 140 4.59 1.36 7.23
C LEU A 140 3.81 0.06 7.34
N THR A 141 3.18 -0.35 6.25
CA THR A 141 2.62 -1.69 6.08
C THR A 141 3.59 -2.51 5.24
N LEU A 142 4.08 -3.60 5.82
CA LEU A 142 5.09 -4.46 5.20
C LEU A 142 4.46 -5.70 4.58
N LEU A 143 5.01 -6.12 3.44
CA LEU A 143 4.65 -7.37 2.81
C LEU A 143 5.03 -8.55 3.71
N ASP A 144 4.05 -9.38 4.04
CA ASP A 144 4.23 -10.67 4.69
C ASP A 144 3.91 -11.80 3.71
N SER A 145 4.98 -12.32 3.08
CA SER A 145 4.87 -13.42 2.11
C SER A 145 4.37 -14.75 2.69
N SER A 146 4.13 -14.82 4.01
CA SER A 146 3.53 -15.99 4.67
C SER A 146 2.04 -15.83 4.98
N MET A 147 1.47 -14.68 4.64
CA MET A 147 0.04 -14.41 4.60
C MET A 147 -0.40 -14.25 3.14
N ASN A 148 -1.46 -14.93 2.75
CA ASN A 148 -2.00 -14.91 1.39
C ASN A 148 -3.50 -14.70 1.47
N ILE A 149 -4.08 -14.07 0.45
CA ILE A 149 -5.52 -13.95 0.28
C ILE A 149 -5.90 -14.46 -1.11
N ALA A 150 -7.14 -14.89 -1.29
CA ALA A 150 -7.72 -15.25 -2.58
C ALA A 150 -9.22 -14.97 -2.59
N VAL A 151 -9.77 -14.83 -3.78
CA VAL A 151 -11.23 -14.80 -4.00
C VAL A 151 -11.74 -16.24 -4.00
N GLU A 152 -12.76 -16.53 -3.18
CA GLU A 152 -13.34 -17.88 -3.04
C GLU A 152 -14.80 -17.89 -3.54
N GLY A 153 -14.99 -17.80 -4.85
CA GLY A 153 -16.31 -17.84 -5.48
C GLY A 153 -16.53 -16.69 -6.46
N ASP A 154 -17.80 -16.47 -6.83
CA ASP A 154 -18.17 -15.44 -7.78
C ASP A 154 -18.28 -14.08 -7.08
N ILE A 155 -17.68 -13.05 -7.69
CA ILE A 155 -17.83 -11.67 -7.24
C ILE A 155 -19.21 -11.17 -7.64
N GLY A 156 -19.97 -10.68 -6.66
CA GLY A 156 -21.28 -10.08 -6.87
C GLY A 156 -21.19 -8.57 -7.10
N ARG A 157 -22.10 -8.02 -7.89
CA ARG A 157 -22.27 -6.57 -8.04
C ARG A 157 -23.75 -6.21 -8.04
N SER A 158 -24.13 -5.23 -7.22
CA SER A 158 -25.46 -4.64 -7.17
C SER A 158 -25.34 -3.11 -7.18
N GLY A 159 -25.60 -2.50 -8.34
CA GLY A 159 -25.27 -1.10 -8.56
C GLY A 159 -23.77 -0.87 -8.41
N ASP A 160 -23.38 -0.01 -7.46
CA ASP A 160 -21.98 0.27 -7.12
C ASP A 160 -21.47 -0.52 -5.92
N THR A 161 -22.33 -1.32 -5.27
CA THR A 161 -21.88 -2.23 -4.20
C THR A 161 -21.31 -3.50 -4.82
N ILE A 162 -20.07 -3.81 -4.46
CA ILE A 162 -19.36 -5.03 -4.85
C ILE A 162 -19.28 -5.96 -3.65
N THR A 163 -19.55 -7.25 -3.87
CA THR A 163 -19.53 -8.30 -2.88
C THR A 163 -18.46 -9.32 -3.23
N ILE A 164 -17.49 -9.52 -2.34
CA ILE A 164 -16.32 -10.36 -2.59
C ILE A 164 -16.29 -11.49 -1.57
N PRO A 165 -16.44 -12.75 -1.98
CA PRO A 165 -16.10 -13.88 -1.13
C PRO A 165 -14.58 -14.07 -1.11
N TYR A 166 -13.99 -14.27 0.06
CA TYR A 166 -12.55 -14.35 0.23
C TYR A 166 -12.13 -15.48 1.16
N ILE A 167 -10.88 -15.89 1.01
CA ILE A 167 -10.17 -16.81 1.91
C ILE A 167 -8.73 -16.33 2.14
N ILE A 168 -8.29 -16.37 3.39
CA ILE A 168 -6.95 -16.03 3.87
C ILE A 168 -6.22 -17.33 4.21
N ASN A 169 -5.05 -17.51 3.63
CA ASN A 169 -4.24 -18.72 3.71
C ASN A 169 -2.77 -18.41 4.05
N GLY A 170 -1.98 -19.46 4.30
CA GLY A 170 -0.57 -19.35 4.64
C GLY A 170 -0.29 -19.49 6.14
N ALA A 171 1.00 -19.55 6.49
CA ALA A 171 1.43 -19.82 7.86
C ALA A 171 1.03 -18.71 8.86
N ARG A 172 0.81 -17.49 8.37
CA ARG A 172 0.38 -16.34 9.17
C ARG A 172 -1.06 -15.90 8.91
N ALA A 173 -1.89 -16.74 8.27
CA ALA A 173 -3.31 -16.43 8.03
C ALA A 173 -4.08 -16.04 9.31
N GLY A 174 -3.80 -16.74 10.43
CA GLY A 174 -4.44 -16.46 11.72
C GLY A 174 -3.99 -15.17 12.40
N SER A 175 -3.03 -14.43 11.83
CA SER A 175 -2.62 -13.10 12.30
C SER A 175 -3.40 -11.97 11.62
N ALA A 176 -4.08 -12.24 10.50
CA ALA A 176 -4.89 -11.21 9.86
C ALA A 176 -6.00 -10.75 10.82
N THR A 177 -6.23 -9.44 10.84
CA THR A 177 -7.28 -8.77 11.63
C THR A 177 -8.33 -8.12 10.75
N GLN A 178 -8.03 -7.88 9.46
CA GLN A 178 -8.98 -7.36 8.48
C GLN A 178 -8.66 -7.78 7.04
N VAL A 179 -9.61 -7.52 6.14
CA VAL A 179 -9.40 -7.52 4.69
C VAL A 179 -9.69 -6.12 4.17
N SER A 180 -8.87 -5.62 3.26
CA SER A 180 -9.04 -4.31 2.64
C SER A 180 -9.10 -4.39 1.14
N VAL A 181 -9.71 -3.37 0.56
CA VAL A 181 -9.72 -3.11 -0.88
C VAL A 181 -8.77 -1.97 -1.18
N LEU A 182 -7.88 -2.20 -2.15
CA LEU A 182 -6.96 -1.22 -2.71
C LEU A 182 -7.33 -0.97 -4.16
N ILE A 183 -7.64 0.28 -4.51
CA ILE A 183 -7.93 0.68 -5.88
C ILE A 183 -6.81 1.59 -6.39
N LEU A 184 -6.24 1.23 -7.53
CA LEU A 184 -5.14 1.94 -8.18
C LEU A 184 -5.54 2.45 -9.56
N ASP A 185 -4.89 3.53 -10.03
CA ASP A 185 -5.05 4.04 -11.40
C ASP A 185 -4.27 3.25 -12.45
N GLN A 186 -3.35 2.39 -12.01
CA GLN A 186 -2.51 1.52 -12.83
C GLN A 186 -2.35 0.17 -12.13
N GLU A 187 -1.87 -0.84 -12.86
CA GLU A 187 -1.60 -2.15 -12.26
C GLU A 187 -0.64 -2.04 -11.07
N TYR A 188 -0.88 -2.84 -10.03
CA TYR A 188 0.04 -2.99 -8.93
C TYR A 188 1.41 -3.48 -9.45
N SER A 189 2.47 -2.79 -9.06
CA SER A 189 3.84 -3.24 -9.22
C SER A 189 4.57 -3.18 -7.88
N ALA A 190 5.28 -4.26 -7.53
CA ALA A 190 6.04 -4.31 -6.28
C ALA A 190 7.04 -3.14 -6.22
N GLY A 191 7.06 -2.43 -5.10
CA GLY A 191 7.89 -1.22 -4.91
C GLY A 191 7.41 -0.01 -5.72
N ASN A 192 6.20 -0.05 -6.29
CA ASN A 192 5.58 1.02 -7.08
C ASN A 192 6.45 1.53 -8.24
N THR A 193 7.07 0.62 -8.98
CA THR A 193 7.99 0.95 -10.09
C THR A 193 7.33 1.69 -11.26
N ASN A 194 6.01 1.59 -11.40
CA ASN A 194 5.22 2.28 -12.42
C ASN A 194 4.55 3.58 -11.93
N GLY A 195 4.74 3.95 -10.66
CA GLY A 195 4.16 5.19 -10.11
C GLY A 195 2.64 5.20 -10.07
N ALA A 196 2.01 4.04 -9.81
CA ALA A 196 0.59 3.93 -9.56
C ALA A 196 0.17 4.81 -8.37
N ASN A 197 -0.96 5.51 -8.51
CA ASN A 197 -1.60 6.28 -7.46
C ASN A 197 -2.72 5.47 -6.82
N VAL A 198 -2.87 5.63 -5.51
CA VAL A 198 -4.02 5.10 -4.78
C VAL A 198 -5.23 5.99 -5.07
N LEU A 199 -6.26 5.40 -5.67
CA LEU A 199 -7.55 6.02 -5.92
C LEU A 199 -8.48 5.88 -4.71
N ALA A 200 -8.51 4.68 -4.12
CA ALA A 200 -9.24 4.40 -2.90
C ALA A 200 -8.56 3.28 -2.11
N TYR A 201 -8.73 3.33 -0.79
CA TYR A 201 -8.24 2.33 0.13
C TYR A 201 -9.17 2.28 1.33
N GLU A 202 -9.82 1.14 1.56
CA GLU A 202 -10.77 0.97 2.65
C GLU A 202 -10.83 -0.47 3.16
N GLU A 203 -11.19 -0.61 4.43
CA GLU A 203 -11.53 -1.90 5.03
C GLU A 203 -12.78 -2.45 4.36
N LEU A 204 -12.76 -3.73 4.01
CA LEU A 204 -13.90 -4.43 3.46
C LEU A 204 -14.97 -4.60 4.54
N ASN A 205 -16.20 -4.15 4.27
CA ASN A 205 -17.30 -4.28 5.24
C ASN A 205 -17.74 -5.75 5.35
N VAL A 206 -17.48 -6.34 6.51
CA VAL A 206 -17.83 -7.74 6.86
C VAL A 206 -18.70 -7.77 8.12
N ASP A 207 -19.67 -8.70 8.17
CA ASP A 207 -20.53 -8.85 9.36
C ASP A 207 -19.76 -9.31 10.59
N SER A 208 -18.79 -10.21 10.37
CA SER A 208 -17.83 -10.70 11.37
C SER A 208 -16.57 -11.12 10.64
N PHE A 209 -15.42 -10.61 11.08
CA PHE A 209 -14.15 -11.00 10.47
C PHE A 209 -13.80 -12.46 10.79
N SER A 210 -13.40 -13.20 9.77
CA SER A 210 -12.80 -14.54 9.84
C SER A 210 -11.87 -14.76 8.66
N ALA A 211 -11.04 -15.81 8.74
CA ALA A 211 -10.09 -16.19 7.70
C ALA A 211 -10.77 -16.61 6.38
N SER A 212 -12.07 -16.86 6.36
CA SER A 212 -12.87 -16.87 5.15
C SER A 212 -14.18 -16.16 5.40
N GLY A 213 -14.79 -15.59 4.37
CA GLY A 213 -16.01 -14.84 4.52
C GLY A 213 -16.42 -14.11 3.25
N THR A 214 -17.44 -13.28 3.39
CA THR A 214 -17.91 -12.40 2.33
C THR A 214 -17.92 -10.99 2.87
N GLY A 215 -17.30 -10.08 2.14
CA GLY A 215 -17.35 -8.66 2.48
C GLY A 215 -17.80 -7.81 1.30
N THR A 216 -18.09 -6.55 1.59
CA THR A 216 -18.62 -5.60 0.62
C THR A 216 -17.85 -4.29 0.66
N PHE A 217 -17.78 -3.62 -0.48
CA PHE A 217 -17.36 -2.22 -0.56
C PHE A 217 -18.23 -1.50 -1.60
N VAL A 218 -18.21 -0.16 -1.57
CA VAL A 218 -18.94 0.66 -2.54
C VAL A 218 -17.93 1.29 -3.48
N LEU A 219 -18.05 1.02 -4.78
CA LEU A 219 -17.19 1.61 -5.79
C LEU A 219 -17.30 3.15 -5.73
N PRO A 220 -16.16 3.88 -5.64
CA PRO A 220 -16.19 5.33 -5.64
C PRO A 220 -16.92 5.91 -6.85
N ALA A 221 -17.71 6.96 -6.65
CA ALA A 221 -18.59 7.52 -7.68
C ALA A 221 -17.83 8.01 -8.92
N GLU A 222 -16.61 8.52 -8.73
CA GLU A 222 -15.68 8.94 -9.78
C GLU A 222 -15.13 7.79 -10.65
N LEU A 223 -15.32 6.55 -10.23
CA LEU A 223 -15.01 5.33 -10.98
C LEU A 223 -16.25 4.68 -11.58
N SER A 224 -17.46 5.16 -11.25
CA SER A 224 -18.70 4.65 -11.82
C SER A 224 -18.73 4.90 -13.34
N GLY A 225 -18.95 3.84 -14.10
CA GLY A 225 -18.94 3.87 -15.58
C GLY A 225 -17.56 3.84 -16.23
N LYS A 226 -16.48 3.68 -15.45
CA LYS A 226 -15.14 3.39 -15.95
C LYS A 226 -14.88 1.88 -15.98
N VAL A 227 -13.87 1.47 -16.72
CA VAL A 227 -13.53 0.07 -16.98
C VAL A 227 -12.50 -0.45 -15.98
N CYS A 228 -12.88 -1.43 -15.14
CA CYS A 228 -11.95 -2.14 -14.29
C CYS A 228 -10.94 -2.94 -15.14
N GLY A 229 -9.66 -2.91 -14.79
CA GLY A 229 -8.57 -3.50 -15.57
C GLY A 229 -8.07 -2.63 -16.71
N THR A 230 -8.61 -1.41 -16.90
CA THR A 230 -8.11 -0.44 -17.89
C THR A 230 -8.00 0.96 -17.30
N ASP A 231 -9.09 1.51 -16.77
CA ASP A 231 -9.13 2.86 -16.18
C ASP A 231 -8.73 2.87 -14.70
N TYR A 232 -8.94 1.74 -14.02
CA TYR A 232 -8.57 1.52 -12.63
C TYR A 232 -8.43 0.00 -12.38
N PHE A 233 -7.74 -0.36 -11.31
CA PHE A 233 -7.45 -1.74 -10.93
C PHE A 233 -7.80 -1.94 -9.47
N ILE A 234 -8.53 -3.02 -9.14
CA ILE A 234 -8.93 -3.32 -7.77
C ILE A 234 -8.14 -4.52 -7.27
N TYR A 235 -7.68 -4.44 -6.03
CA TYR A 235 -6.95 -5.48 -5.34
C TYR A 235 -7.56 -5.75 -3.96
N LEU A 236 -7.50 -7.01 -3.56
CA LEU A 236 -7.83 -7.47 -2.21
C LEU A 236 -6.54 -7.72 -1.43
N VAL A 237 -6.54 -7.33 -0.16
CA VAL A 237 -5.37 -7.46 0.72
C VAL A 237 -5.83 -8.00 2.09
N ALA A 238 -5.20 -9.06 2.58
CA ALA A 238 -5.33 -9.46 3.99
C ALA A 238 -4.32 -8.70 4.84
N GLU A 239 -4.73 -8.18 5.99
CA GLU A 239 -3.87 -7.35 6.83
C GLU A 239 -3.88 -7.80 8.29
N ASP A 240 -2.69 -7.80 8.90
CA ASP A 240 -2.44 -7.81 10.34
C ASP A 240 -2.20 -6.35 10.76
N VAL A 241 -3.31 -5.68 11.06
CA VAL A 241 -3.32 -4.29 11.56
C VAL A 241 -3.04 -4.30 13.06
N ASN A 242 -1.93 -3.67 13.41
CA ASN A 242 -1.37 -3.56 14.75
C ASN A 242 -1.63 -2.16 15.34
N GLY A 243 -1.11 -1.89 16.55
CA GLY A 243 -1.28 -0.60 17.22
C GLY A 243 -0.83 0.62 16.39
N GLN A 244 -1.25 1.82 16.82
CA GLN A 244 -1.05 3.07 16.05
C GLN A 244 0.42 3.35 15.65
N LYS A 245 1.39 2.93 16.46
CA LYS A 245 2.84 3.11 16.21
C LYS A 245 3.57 1.79 15.99
N GLU A 246 2.84 0.70 15.85
CA GLU A 246 3.37 -0.63 15.56
C GLU A 246 3.28 -0.88 14.07
N THR A 247 4.22 -1.64 13.51
CA THR A 247 4.24 -1.97 12.07
C THR A 247 3.09 -2.87 11.69
N ASP A 248 2.42 -2.58 10.58
CA ASP A 248 1.42 -3.47 9.99
C ASP A 248 2.07 -4.45 9.02
N TYR A 249 1.41 -5.58 8.84
CA TYR A 249 1.81 -6.60 7.87
C TYR A 249 0.63 -6.92 6.97
N ALA A 250 0.88 -7.22 5.71
CA ALA A 250 -0.17 -7.54 4.77
C ALA A 250 0.26 -8.55 3.72
N SER A 251 -0.71 -9.29 3.17
CA SER A 251 -0.48 -10.18 2.03
C SER A 251 -0.08 -9.39 0.79
N GLU A 252 0.43 -10.09 -0.22
CA GLU A 252 0.52 -9.51 -1.56
C GLU A 252 -0.89 -9.14 -2.06
N PRO A 253 -1.08 -7.99 -2.73
CA PRO A 253 -2.36 -7.61 -3.30
C PRO A 253 -2.80 -8.59 -4.38
N VAL A 254 -4.05 -9.07 -4.30
CA VAL A 254 -4.64 -9.97 -5.29
C VAL A 254 -5.64 -9.22 -6.14
N ALA A 255 -5.38 -9.15 -7.45
CA ALA A 255 -6.25 -8.48 -8.39
C ALA A 255 -7.65 -9.13 -8.39
N ILE A 256 -8.68 -8.30 -8.43
CA ILE A 256 -10.05 -8.73 -8.66
C ILE A 256 -10.57 -8.10 -9.94
N ASP A 257 -11.34 -8.88 -10.69
CA ASP A 257 -12.03 -8.41 -11.88
C ASP A 257 -13.53 -8.33 -11.56
N ILE A 258 -14.12 -7.16 -11.80
CA ILE A 258 -15.55 -6.96 -11.63
C ILE A 258 -16.18 -6.83 -13.00
N GLN A 259 -17.18 -7.68 -13.26
CA GLN A 259 -17.95 -7.58 -14.49
C GLN A 259 -18.68 -6.22 -14.52
N GLU A 260 -18.59 -5.53 -15.65
CA GLU A 260 -19.31 -4.29 -15.84
C GLU A 260 -20.82 -4.54 -15.87
N THR A 261 -21.56 -3.70 -15.16
CA THR A 261 -22.99 -3.58 -15.38
C THR A 261 -23.21 -2.88 -16.71
N LYS A 262 -23.57 -3.66 -17.75
CA LYS A 262 -23.97 -3.06 -19.03
C LYS A 262 -25.12 -2.09 -18.77
N LYS A 263 -24.90 -0.81 -19.06
CA LYS A 263 -25.91 0.22 -18.90
C LYS A 263 -27.01 0.01 -19.94
N ILE A 264 -28.24 -0.18 -19.49
CA ILE A 264 -29.41 -0.17 -20.37
C ILE A 264 -29.57 1.27 -20.88
N THR A 265 -29.24 1.48 -22.15
CA THR A 265 -29.21 2.84 -22.72
C THR A 265 -30.55 3.21 -23.32
N SER A 266 -31.24 2.23 -23.93
CA SER A 266 -32.62 2.37 -24.37
C SER A 266 -33.34 1.02 -24.43
N VAL A 267 -34.65 1.06 -24.25
CA VAL A 267 -35.57 -0.03 -24.55
C VAL A 267 -36.66 0.56 -25.44
N GLN A 268 -36.79 0.04 -26.66
CA GLN A 268 -37.86 0.45 -27.57
C GLN A 268 -38.77 -0.73 -27.87
N VAL A 269 -40.07 -0.45 -27.87
CA VAL A 269 -41.13 -1.36 -28.28
C VAL A 269 -41.90 -0.68 -29.40
N ILE A 270 -41.87 -1.25 -30.60
CA ILE A 270 -42.57 -0.73 -31.78
C ILE A 270 -43.80 -1.58 -32.03
N LEU A 271 -44.94 -0.89 -32.19
CA LEU A 271 -46.21 -1.49 -32.57
C LEU A 271 -46.70 -0.85 -33.86
N ASP A 272 -47.07 -1.68 -34.82
CA ASP A 272 -47.69 -1.20 -36.04
C ASP A 272 -49.12 -0.71 -35.75
N ALA A 273 -49.48 0.44 -36.31
CA ALA A 273 -50.82 0.97 -36.19
C ALA A 273 -51.81 0.02 -36.87
N PRO A 274 -52.91 -0.38 -36.21
CA PRO A 274 -53.84 -1.34 -36.79
C PRO A 274 -54.54 -0.77 -38.01
N ALA A 275 -54.56 -1.55 -39.09
CA ALA A 275 -55.35 -1.23 -40.28
C ALA A 275 -56.83 -1.54 -40.03
N ALA A 276 -57.73 -0.62 -40.41
CA ALA A 276 -59.17 -0.81 -40.23
C ALA A 276 -59.66 -2.10 -40.93
N GLY A 277 -60.25 -3.01 -40.16
CA GLY A 277 -60.79 -4.29 -40.65
C GLY A 277 -59.79 -5.45 -40.69
N GLN A 278 -58.55 -5.27 -40.22
CA GLN A 278 -57.58 -6.35 -40.03
C GLN A 278 -57.51 -6.78 -38.56
N VAL A 279 -57.07 -8.03 -38.32
CA VAL A 279 -56.78 -8.53 -36.98
C VAL A 279 -55.64 -7.71 -36.38
N PHE A 280 -55.73 -7.35 -35.10
CA PHE A 280 -54.68 -6.61 -34.41
C PHE A 280 -53.40 -7.44 -34.36
N ASP A 281 -52.33 -6.93 -34.95
CA ASP A 281 -51.04 -7.59 -34.92
C ASP A 281 -50.42 -7.39 -33.52
N THR A 282 -50.14 -8.51 -32.84
CA THR A 282 -49.56 -8.52 -31.49
C THR A 282 -48.04 -8.77 -31.52
N THR A 283 -47.43 -8.78 -32.71
CA THR A 283 -45.98 -8.84 -32.82
C THR A 283 -45.38 -7.52 -32.34
N ALA A 284 -44.70 -7.57 -31.20
CA ALA A 284 -43.88 -6.48 -30.71
C ALA A 284 -42.43 -6.71 -31.17
N GLU A 285 -41.90 -5.76 -31.94
CA GLU A 285 -40.46 -5.71 -32.15
C GLU A 285 -39.82 -4.99 -30.97
N CYS A 286 -38.90 -5.68 -30.31
CA CYS A 286 -38.16 -5.15 -29.18
C CYS A 286 -36.69 -5.00 -29.58
N SER A 287 -36.15 -3.81 -29.39
CA SER A 287 -34.71 -3.56 -29.55
C SER A 287 -34.13 -3.03 -28.24
N THR A 288 -32.98 -3.57 -27.86
CA THR A 288 -32.22 -3.13 -26.69
C THR A 288 -30.79 -2.78 -27.07
N GLU A 289 -30.24 -1.82 -26.35
CA GLU A 289 -28.81 -1.51 -26.39
C GLU A 289 -28.25 -1.72 -24.97
N GLY A 290 -27.28 -2.63 -24.85
CA GLY A 290 -26.62 -2.94 -23.56
C GLY A 290 -27.26 -4.06 -22.72
N VAL A 291 -28.11 -4.93 -23.29
CA VAL A 291 -28.69 -6.09 -22.54
C VAL A 291 -28.71 -7.33 -23.43
N GLU A 292 -28.44 -8.51 -22.85
CA GLU A 292 -28.32 -9.78 -23.60
C GLU A 292 -29.64 -10.50 -23.86
N SER A 293 -30.70 -10.14 -23.12
CA SER A 293 -32.04 -10.68 -23.34
C SER A 293 -33.09 -9.63 -23.02
N VAL A 294 -34.17 -9.62 -23.81
CA VAL A 294 -35.36 -8.83 -23.53
C VAL A 294 -36.58 -9.71 -23.77
N SER A 295 -37.59 -9.55 -22.92
CA SER A 295 -38.90 -10.16 -23.11
C SER A 295 -39.97 -9.08 -23.03
N ALA A 296 -40.90 -9.09 -23.97
CA ALA A 296 -42.13 -8.33 -23.90
C ALA A 296 -43.26 -9.25 -23.42
N VAL A 297 -44.06 -8.77 -22.47
CA VAL A 297 -45.21 -9.50 -21.93
C VAL A 297 -46.44 -8.64 -22.14
N TRP A 298 -47.44 -9.20 -22.80
CA TRP A 298 -48.74 -8.55 -22.97
C TRP A 298 -49.63 -8.84 -21.76
N MET A 299 -50.15 -7.78 -21.14
CA MET A 299 -51.20 -7.85 -20.13
C MET A 299 -52.49 -7.26 -20.69
N ASP A 300 -53.56 -8.04 -20.63
CA ASP A 300 -54.91 -7.53 -20.83
C ASP A 300 -55.32 -6.68 -19.61
N ALA A 301 -55.66 -5.41 -19.86
CA ALA A 301 -56.01 -4.44 -18.83
C ALA A 301 -57.28 -4.82 -18.06
N ASP A 302 -58.19 -5.59 -18.66
CA ASP A 302 -59.48 -5.96 -18.08
C ASP A 302 -59.40 -7.29 -17.31
N THR A 303 -58.51 -8.20 -17.72
CA THR A 303 -58.44 -9.57 -17.15
C THR A 303 -57.17 -9.87 -16.35
N GLN A 304 -56.16 -8.99 -16.41
CA GLN A 304 -54.81 -9.21 -15.85
C GLN A 304 -54.14 -10.52 -16.30
N SER A 305 -54.62 -11.10 -17.40
CA SER A 305 -54.10 -12.36 -17.93
C SER A 305 -52.94 -12.09 -18.91
N ILE A 306 -51.95 -12.99 -18.90
CA ILE A 306 -50.75 -12.90 -19.73
C ILE A 306 -50.95 -13.75 -21.00
N SER A 307 -50.74 -13.14 -22.17
CA SER A 307 -50.84 -13.81 -23.47
C SER A 307 -49.53 -13.69 -24.26
N GLY A 308 -48.78 -14.81 -24.36
CA GLY A 308 -47.70 -15.03 -25.33
C GLY A 308 -46.30 -14.51 -24.98
N CYS A 309 -45.29 -15.39 -25.04
CA CYS A 309 -43.87 -15.05 -25.00
C CYS A 309 -43.34 -14.88 -26.43
N ALA A 310 -42.96 -13.66 -26.84
CA ALA A 310 -42.09 -13.48 -28.00
C ALA A 310 -40.63 -13.58 -27.52
N GLY A 311 -40.02 -14.76 -27.66
CA GLY A 311 -38.59 -14.94 -27.46
C GLY A 311 -37.85 -14.54 -28.72
N ILE A 312 -37.11 -13.42 -28.69
CA ILE A 312 -36.14 -13.08 -29.74
C ILE A 312 -34.76 -13.51 -29.24
N THR A 313 -34.26 -14.59 -29.82
CA THR A 313 -32.85 -14.99 -29.72
C THR A 313 -32.03 -14.15 -30.68
N GLY A 314 -31.34 -13.14 -30.16
CA GLY A 314 -30.35 -12.37 -30.92
C GLY A 314 -29.16 -13.24 -31.32
N ARG A 315 -28.80 -13.22 -32.61
CA ARG A 315 -27.64 -13.92 -33.20
C ARG A 315 -26.44 -12.97 -33.20
N ILE A 316 -25.32 -13.43 -32.65
CA ILE A 316 -24.05 -12.68 -32.51
C ILE A 316 -23.30 -12.65 -33.86
N PRO A 317 -22.71 -11.52 -34.30
CA PRO A 317 -21.47 -11.51 -35.08
C PRO A 317 -20.23 -11.59 -34.18
#